data_AF-A0A3M1JDW0-F1
#
_entry.id   AF-A0A3M1JDW0-F1
#
_cell.length_a   1.000
_cell.length_b   1.000
_cell.length_c   1.000
_cell.angle_alpha   90.00
_cell.angle_beta   90.00
_cell.angle_gamma   90.00
#
_symmetry.space_group_name_H-M   'P 1'
#
loop_
_entity.id
_entity.type
_entity.pdbx_description
1 polymer ?
#
loop_
_entity_poly.entity_id
_entity_poly.type
_entity_poly.pdbx_seq_one_letter_code
_entity_poly.pdbx_strand_id
1 'polypeptide(L)'
;ARASALEQKSFGAPPYKPVPVADMFLEEGSWEEILRVRRVLSFTPFEMPEETSAVTAVSLGGRAGRSFAAERAQDDVNVFEAVAEHVQGLQKREKRAIVACWSPGSRERLSGLLQGHGLREPRPVDDFAEAMALAPGQTALAVLGLEAGFETPRFAVLSEQDILGDRLIRRRTRRAASNVISEAASLSVGDLVVHAEHGIARFEGLKTITAAGAPHDCLELAYHGGDRLYLPVENIELLSRYGSDEAGAQLDRLGGTAWQSRKARLKKRIQEIAGELIKVAAARELKRAPVLSVEGSAYEEFCARFPYEETEDQRASIEAVLDDLASGKPMDRLVCGDVGFGKTEVALRSAFVAVMAGKQVAVVVPTTLLARQHHQTFLERFKGLPVRIAQASRLLGARELAAVKAGLKSGEIDIVIGTHALLGKTIEFADLGLLIIDEEQHFGVQHKERLKQLRADVHVLTLTATPIPRTLQLALSGVRELSLIATPPVDRLAVRTYVMPFDPMVLREALLRERFRGG
;
A
#
# COMPACT_ATOMS: atom_id res chain seq x y z
N ALA A 1 -29.09 23.72 11.51
CA ALA A 1 -28.70 22.52 12.28
C ALA A 1 -28.13 22.84 13.66
N ARG A 2 -27.10 23.68 13.79
CA ARG A 2 -26.56 24.10 15.10
C ARG A 2 -27.47 25.08 15.85
N ALA A 3 -28.17 25.97 15.14
CA ALA A 3 -29.22 26.81 15.73
C ALA A 3 -30.43 26.00 16.24
N SER A 4 -30.83 24.92 15.55
CA SER A 4 -31.95 24.07 16.03
C SER A 4 -31.57 23.19 17.24
N ALA A 5 -30.27 23.01 17.51
CA ALA A 5 -29.78 22.29 18.68
C ALA A 5 -29.80 23.15 19.96
N LEU A 6 -29.88 24.48 19.84
CA LEU A 6 -30.11 25.39 20.98
C LEU A 6 -31.54 25.26 21.54
N GLU A 7 -32.51 24.94 20.69
CA GLU A 7 -33.92 24.83 21.07
C GLU A 7 -34.29 23.43 21.58
N GLN A 8 -33.59 22.39 21.13
CA GLN A 8 -33.81 21.01 21.57
C GLN A 8 -32.91 20.69 22.77
N LYS A 9 -33.45 20.78 23.98
CA LYS A 9 -32.83 20.23 25.21
C LYS A 9 -32.73 18.70 25.10
N SER A 10 -31.74 18.20 24.38
CA SER A 10 -31.39 16.78 24.37
C SER A 10 -30.69 16.43 25.69
N PHE A 11 -31.11 15.34 26.32
CA PHE A 11 -30.65 14.92 27.64
C PHE A 11 -29.14 14.60 27.62
N GLY A 12 -28.34 15.33 28.39
CA GLY A 12 -26.93 15.00 28.66
C GLY A 12 -25.85 15.72 27.84
N ALA A 13 -26.18 16.56 26.85
CA ALA A 13 -25.18 17.30 26.09
C ALA A 13 -24.83 18.67 26.74
N PRO A 14 -23.55 19.06 26.84
CA PRO A 14 -23.15 20.37 27.37
C PRO A 14 -23.65 21.52 26.48
N PRO A 15 -24.01 22.69 27.06
CA PRO A 15 -24.57 23.82 26.32
C PRO A 15 -23.55 24.41 25.34
N TYR A 16 -23.91 24.40 24.04
CA TYR A 16 -23.08 24.93 22.95
C TYR A 16 -23.34 26.42 22.71
N LYS A 17 -22.30 27.27 22.81
CA LYS A 17 -22.34 28.71 22.52
C LYS A 17 -21.43 29.04 21.33
N PRO A 18 -21.93 29.03 20.09
CA PRO A 18 -21.10 29.33 18.92
C PRO A 18 -20.69 30.80 18.90
N VAL A 19 -19.49 31.06 18.37
CA VAL A 19 -19.04 32.41 18.02
C VAL A 19 -19.84 32.90 16.80
N PRO A 20 -20.28 34.17 16.77
CA PRO A 20 -20.92 34.77 15.58
C PRO A 20 -20.07 34.61 14.31
N VAL A 21 -20.71 34.38 13.16
CA VAL A 21 -20.03 34.14 11.87
C VAL A 21 -19.17 35.35 11.46
N ALA A 22 -19.68 36.57 11.68
CA ALA A 22 -18.98 37.81 11.36
C ALA A 22 -17.66 38.00 12.15
N ASP A 23 -17.52 37.34 13.30
CA ASP A 23 -16.29 37.38 14.09
C ASP A 23 -15.22 36.39 13.59
N MET A 24 -15.61 35.42 12.75
CA MET A 24 -14.73 34.39 12.20
C MET A 24 -14.42 34.56 10.71
N PHE A 25 -15.32 35.18 9.95
CA PHE A 25 -15.21 35.30 8.50
C PHE A 25 -15.45 36.74 8.06
N LEU A 26 -14.74 37.17 7.02
CA LEU A 26 -14.97 38.45 6.39
C LEU A 26 -16.29 38.42 5.61
N GLU A 27 -17.05 39.51 5.73
CA GLU A 27 -18.21 39.76 4.88
C GLU A 27 -17.79 40.26 3.50
N GLU A 28 -18.67 40.08 2.51
CA GLU A 28 -18.41 40.41 1.09
C GLU A 28 -17.99 41.88 0.90
N GLY A 29 -18.67 42.82 1.56
CA GLY A 29 -18.34 44.24 1.50
C GLY A 29 -16.94 44.56 2.05
N SER A 30 -16.57 43.96 3.19
CA SER A 30 -15.25 44.11 3.79
C SER A 30 -14.15 43.53 2.89
N TRP A 31 -14.45 42.42 2.19
CA TRP A 31 -13.53 41.82 1.23
C TRP A 31 -13.31 42.73 0.00
N GLU A 32 -14.37 43.34 -0.53
CA GLU A 32 -14.27 44.29 -1.65
C GLU A 32 -13.43 45.53 -1.31
N GLU A 33 -13.64 46.12 -0.12
CA GLU A 33 -12.83 47.27 0.35
C GLU A 33 -11.35 46.94 0.42
N ILE A 34 -11.02 45.74 0.92
CA ILE A 34 -9.65 45.23 1.00
C ILE A 34 -9.02 45.09 -0.39
N LEU A 35 -9.80 44.67 -1.40
CA LEU A 35 -9.31 44.53 -2.77
C LEU A 35 -9.11 45.88 -3.48
N ARG A 36 -9.98 46.87 -3.23
CA ARG A 36 -9.93 48.19 -3.90
C ARG A 36 -8.62 48.95 -3.69
N VAL A 37 -7.98 48.80 -2.53
CA VAL A 37 -6.73 49.49 -2.18
C VAL A 37 -5.48 48.74 -2.65
N ARG A 38 -5.63 47.65 -3.42
CA ARG A 38 -4.52 46.79 -3.87
C ARG A 38 -4.54 46.62 -5.38
N ARG A 39 -3.37 46.36 -5.96
CA ARG A 39 -3.26 45.91 -7.34
C ARG A 39 -3.73 44.46 -7.42
N VAL A 40 -4.86 44.21 -8.06
CA VAL A 40 -5.43 42.87 -8.26
C VAL A 40 -5.25 42.47 -9.72
N LEU A 41 -4.67 41.29 -9.94
CA LEU A 41 -4.62 40.64 -11.25
C LEU A 41 -5.60 39.48 -11.24
N SER A 42 -6.57 39.50 -12.16
CA SER A 42 -7.53 38.41 -12.34
C SER A 42 -7.11 37.54 -13.52
N PHE A 43 -7.19 36.23 -13.35
CA PHE A 43 -6.90 35.25 -14.39
C PHE A 43 -8.20 34.60 -14.83
N THR A 44 -8.44 34.57 -16.14
CA THR A 44 -9.61 33.93 -16.73
C THR A 44 -9.16 33.00 -17.87
N PRO A 45 -9.76 31.81 -18.02
CA PRO A 45 -9.50 30.93 -19.15
C PRO A 45 -10.19 31.41 -20.45
N PHE A 46 -11.06 32.42 -20.36
CA PHE A 46 -11.82 32.94 -21.49
C PHE A 46 -11.13 34.14 -22.12
N GLU A 47 -11.08 34.19 -23.47
CA GLU A 47 -10.63 35.40 -24.16
C GLU A 47 -11.57 36.58 -23.86
N MET A 48 -10.98 37.73 -23.61
CA MET A 48 -11.69 38.99 -23.36
C MET A 48 -11.20 40.05 -24.36
N PRO A 49 -12.05 41.00 -24.75
CA PRO A 49 -11.63 42.17 -25.54
C PRO A 49 -10.52 42.95 -24.81
N GLU A 50 -9.49 43.39 -25.55
CA GLU A 50 -8.28 44.03 -24.98
C GLU A 50 -8.59 45.29 -24.16
N GLU A 51 -9.64 46.02 -24.55
CA GLU A 51 -10.11 47.20 -23.83
C GLU A 51 -11.60 47.09 -23.52
N THR A 52 -11.92 46.87 -22.25
CA THR A 52 -13.22 47.22 -21.70
C THR A 52 -13.04 48.42 -20.77
N SER A 53 -14.03 49.30 -20.65
CA SER A 53 -13.95 50.61 -19.97
C SER A 53 -13.52 50.60 -18.49
N ALA A 54 -13.23 49.44 -17.88
CA ALA A 54 -12.82 49.28 -16.50
C ALA A 54 -11.59 48.34 -16.29
N VAL A 55 -11.15 47.59 -17.31
CA VAL A 55 -10.10 46.56 -17.14
C VAL A 55 -9.24 46.46 -18.41
N THR A 56 -7.92 46.48 -18.25
CA THR A 56 -6.96 46.13 -19.32
C THR A 56 -6.80 44.61 -19.36
N ALA A 57 -7.25 43.98 -20.44
CA ALA A 57 -7.09 42.54 -20.63
C ALA A 57 -5.87 42.24 -21.51
N VAL A 58 -5.04 41.28 -21.10
CA VAL A 58 -3.86 40.85 -21.86
C VAL A 58 -4.03 39.37 -22.21
N SER A 59 -4.18 39.06 -23.50
CA SER A 59 -4.24 37.67 -23.95
C SER A 59 -2.86 37.02 -23.93
N LEU A 60 -2.78 35.84 -23.30
CA LEU A 60 -1.57 35.01 -23.29
C LEU A 60 -1.58 33.94 -24.40
N GLY A 61 -2.65 33.86 -25.20
CA GLY A 61 -2.78 32.96 -26.36
C GLY A 61 -2.71 31.47 -26.03
N GLY A 62 -2.96 31.07 -24.78
CA GLY A 62 -2.93 29.69 -24.33
C GLY A 62 -4.17 28.91 -24.77
N ARG A 63 -3.97 27.67 -25.23
CA ARG A 63 -5.03 26.71 -25.58
C ARG A 63 -4.78 25.40 -24.85
N ALA A 64 -5.84 24.59 -24.67
CA ALA A 64 -5.71 23.26 -24.11
C ALA A 64 -4.77 22.40 -24.98
N GLY A 65 -3.89 21.64 -24.33
CA GLY A 65 -2.99 20.70 -24.99
C GLY A 65 -3.72 19.43 -25.48
N ARG A 66 -3.01 18.59 -26.22
CA ARG A 66 -3.51 17.27 -26.64
C ARG A 66 -3.41 16.28 -25.49
N SER A 67 -4.53 15.64 -25.12
CA SER A 67 -4.65 14.75 -23.94
C SER A 67 -4.49 13.24 -24.21
N PHE A 68 -4.11 12.86 -25.44
CA PHE A 68 -3.90 11.48 -25.94
C PHE A 68 -4.91 10.43 -25.46
N ALA A 69 -6.14 10.85 -25.12
CA ALA A 69 -7.12 10.00 -24.48
C ALA A 69 -7.72 8.97 -25.45
N ALA A 70 -7.77 9.31 -26.75
CA ALA A 70 -8.26 8.41 -27.79
C ALA A 70 -7.30 7.23 -28.00
N GLU A 71 -6.01 7.51 -28.04
CA GLU A 71 -4.93 6.52 -28.20
C GLU A 71 -4.86 5.60 -26.98
N ARG A 72 -5.06 6.14 -25.78
CA ARG A 72 -5.18 5.32 -24.55
C ARG A 72 -6.40 4.40 -24.53
N ALA A 73 -7.45 4.73 -25.28
CA ALA A 73 -8.67 3.94 -25.34
C ALA A 73 -8.61 2.81 -26.38
N GLN A 74 -7.70 2.90 -27.34
CA GLN A 74 -7.52 1.93 -28.44
C GLN A 74 -6.48 0.88 -28.05
N ASP A 75 -6.80 -0.40 -28.26
CA ASP A 75 -5.94 -1.51 -27.86
C ASP A 75 -4.77 -1.75 -28.85
N ASP A 76 -4.84 -1.18 -30.06
CA ASP A 76 -3.89 -1.35 -31.16
C ASP A 76 -2.93 -0.17 -31.36
N VAL A 77 -3.05 0.89 -30.55
CA VAL A 77 -2.23 2.10 -30.67
C VAL A 77 -1.32 2.26 -29.46
N ASN A 78 -0.01 2.35 -29.70
CA ASN A 78 0.93 2.68 -28.64
C ASN A 78 0.95 4.21 -28.40
N VAL A 79 0.55 4.61 -27.19
CA VAL A 79 0.44 6.03 -26.80
C VAL A 79 1.80 6.73 -26.84
N PHE A 80 2.89 6.04 -26.48
CA PHE A 80 4.23 6.63 -26.49
C PHE A 80 4.72 6.94 -27.90
N GLU A 81 4.37 6.09 -28.89
CA GLU A 81 4.64 6.35 -30.31
C GLU A 81 3.85 7.56 -30.79
N ALA A 82 2.55 7.64 -30.45
CA ALA A 82 1.71 8.78 -30.81
C ALA A 82 2.23 10.11 -30.21
N VAL A 83 2.78 10.06 -28.99
CA VAL A 83 3.43 11.22 -28.35
C VAL A 83 4.71 11.59 -29.08
N ALA A 84 5.56 10.62 -29.41
CA ALA A 84 6.80 10.87 -30.15
C ALA A 84 6.50 11.53 -31.52
N GLU A 85 5.51 11.02 -32.26
CA GLU A 85 5.05 11.61 -33.52
C GLU A 85 4.52 13.03 -33.36
N HIS A 86 3.73 13.28 -32.30
CA HIS A 86 3.21 14.62 -32.01
C HIS A 86 4.34 15.61 -31.74
N VAL A 87 5.32 15.21 -30.92
CA VAL A 87 6.49 16.02 -30.58
C VAL A 87 7.31 16.32 -31.84
N GLN A 88 7.55 15.31 -32.69
CA GLN A 88 8.22 15.52 -33.97
C GLN A 88 7.44 16.47 -34.90
N GLY A 89 6.11 16.42 -34.88
CA GLY A 89 5.25 17.36 -35.60
C GLY A 89 5.38 18.81 -35.11
N LEU A 90 5.52 19.00 -33.80
CA LEU A 90 5.79 20.31 -33.20
C LEU A 90 7.20 20.83 -33.57
N GLN A 91 8.21 19.96 -33.52
CA GLN A 91 9.58 20.30 -33.92
C GLN A 91 9.65 20.75 -35.38
N LYS A 92 8.94 20.08 -36.30
CA LYS A 92 8.85 20.48 -37.72
C LYS A 92 8.24 21.87 -37.94
N ARG A 93 7.44 22.37 -36.99
CA ARG A 93 6.85 23.71 -37.00
C ARG A 93 7.70 24.73 -36.25
N GLU A 94 8.95 24.38 -35.93
CA GLU A 94 9.89 25.17 -35.09
C GLU A 94 9.32 25.54 -33.72
N LYS A 95 8.35 24.74 -33.25
CA LYS A 95 7.70 24.96 -31.96
C LYS A 95 8.40 24.15 -30.88
N ARG A 96 8.71 24.80 -29.76
CA ARG A 96 9.35 24.11 -28.62
C ARG A 96 8.36 23.16 -27.97
N ALA A 97 8.76 21.90 -27.82
CA ALA A 97 7.99 20.88 -27.11
C ALA A 97 8.60 20.66 -25.72
N ILE A 98 7.77 20.79 -24.69
CA ILE A 98 8.16 20.57 -23.30
C ILE A 98 7.29 19.43 -22.77
N VAL A 99 7.91 18.32 -22.37
CA VAL A 99 7.24 17.24 -21.66
C VAL A 99 7.40 17.50 -20.16
N ALA A 100 6.30 17.87 -19.51
CA ALA A 100 6.23 18.23 -18.11
C ALA A 100 6.06 16.98 -17.24
N CYS A 101 7.10 16.66 -16.47
CA CYS A 101 7.18 15.50 -15.58
C CYS A 101 7.03 15.93 -14.12
N TRP A 102 6.45 15.08 -13.27
CA TRP A 102 6.21 15.41 -11.86
C TRP A 102 7.45 15.40 -10.96
N SER A 103 8.41 14.53 -11.27
CA SER A 103 9.61 14.32 -10.47
C SER A 103 10.81 13.94 -11.35
N PRO A 104 12.05 14.06 -10.84
CA PRO A 104 13.23 13.57 -11.55
C PRO A 104 13.14 12.09 -11.94
N GLY A 105 12.61 11.24 -11.06
CA GLY A 105 12.41 9.81 -11.36
C GLY A 105 11.32 9.55 -12.40
N SER A 106 10.26 10.38 -12.43
CA SER A 106 9.27 10.31 -13.52
C SER A 106 9.87 10.73 -14.85
N ARG A 107 10.71 11.78 -14.83
CA ARG A 107 11.46 12.26 -16.00
C ARG A 107 12.37 11.17 -16.58
N GLU A 108 13.13 10.48 -15.74
CA GLU A 108 14.01 9.38 -16.18
C GLU A 108 13.22 8.24 -16.82
N ARG A 109 12.15 7.76 -16.17
CA ARG A 109 11.28 6.71 -16.74
C ARG A 109 10.67 7.14 -18.06
N LEU A 110 10.05 8.32 -18.11
CA LEU A 110 9.37 8.81 -19.31
C LEU A 110 10.37 9.08 -20.45
N SER A 111 11.59 9.51 -20.13
CA SER A 111 12.67 9.65 -21.10
C SER A 111 13.02 8.30 -21.74
N GLY A 112 13.19 7.24 -20.95
CA GLY A 112 13.48 5.89 -21.46
C GLY A 112 12.37 5.38 -22.39
N LEU A 113 11.11 5.49 -21.96
CA LEU A 113 9.96 5.05 -22.75
C LEU A 113 9.86 5.82 -24.08
N LEU A 114 9.90 7.16 -24.04
CA LEU A 114 9.75 7.96 -25.25
C LEU A 114 10.93 7.74 -26.23
N GLN A 115 12.15 7.54 -25.73
CA GLN A 115 13.29 7.21 -26.58
C GLN A 115 13.13 5.83 -27.24
N GLY A 116 12.66 4.84 -26.50
CA GLY A 116 12.34 3.50 -27.02
C GLY A 116 11.30 3.52 -28.14
N HIS A 117 10.39 4.50 -28.11
CA HIS A 117 9.32 4.70 -29.08
C HIS A 117 9.58 5.85 -30.09
N GLY A 118 10.85 6.20 -30.33
CA GLY A 118 11.25 7.04 -31.46
C GLY A 118 11.38 8.54 -31.18
N LEU A 119 11.27 8.99 -29.93
CA LEU A 119 11.63 10.36 -29.56
C LEU A 119 13.16 10.53 -29.57
N ARG A 120 13.66 11.44 -30.42
CA ARG A 120 15.09 11.68 -30.58
C ARG A 120 15.59 12.75 -29.60
N GLU A 121 16.65 12.39 -28.86
CA GLU A 121 17.44 13.29 -28.00
C GLU A 121 16.63 14.24 -27.08
N PRO A 122 15.70 13.72 -26.25
CA PRO A 122 15.08 14.56 -25.22
C PRO A 122 16.14 15.11 -24.26
N ARG A 123 16.09 16.42 -23.97
CA ARG A 123 17.00 17.09 -23.04
C ARG A 123 16.37 17.17 -21.65
N PRO A 124 16.93 16.50 -20.64
CA PRO A 124 16.45 16.67 -19.27
C PRO A 124 16.80 18.07 -18.76
N VAL A 125 15.81 18.76 -18.20
CA VAL A 125 15.95 20.10 -17.59
C VAL A 125 15.20 20.15 -16.26
N ASP A 126 15.62 20.97 -15.32
CA ASP A 126 15.07 20.97 -13.97
C ASP A 126 13.89 21.95 -13.81
N ASP A 127 13.82 22.99 -14.64
CA ASP A 127 12.75 23.99 -14.57
C ASP A 127 12.29 24.53 -15.95
N PHE A 128 11.31 25.42 -15.91
CA PHE A 128 10.72 26.03 -17.11
C PHE A 128 11.67 27.03 -17.79
N ALA A 129 12.54 27.71 -17.03
CA ALA A 129 13.46 28.68 -17.59
C ALA A 129 14.53 27.98 -18.44
N GLU A 130 15.06 26.86 -17.96
CA GLU A 130 15.98 25.99 -18.70
C GLU A 130 15.30 25.40 -19.94
N ALA A 131 14.05 24.93 -19.82
CA ALA A 131 13.28 24.45 -20.97
C ALA A 131 13.13 25.54 -22.06
N MET A 132 12.95 26.79 -21.65
CA MET A 132 12.85 27.94 -22.55
C MET A 132 14.19 28.45 -23.09
N ALA A 133 15.31 28.06 -22.50
CA ALA A 133 16.65 28.39 -23.00
C ALA A 133 17.07 27.50 -24.18
N LEU A 134 16.43 26.33 -24.36
CA LEU A 134 16.72 25.41 -25.47
C LEU A 134 16.39 25.99 -26.85
N ALA A 135 17.08 25.50 -27.87
CA ALA A 135 16.84 25.93 -29.25
C ALA A 135 15.45 25.47 -29.74
N PRO A 136 14.75 26.25 -30.58
CA PRO A 136 13.57 25.77 -31.30
C PRO A 136 13.86 24.44 -32.01
N GLY A 137 12.96 23.46 -31.88
CA GLY A 137 13.15 22.10 -32.42
C GLY A 137 13.80 21.09 -31.45
N GLN A 138 14.31 21.53 -30.28
CA GLN A 138 14.70 20.62 -29.20
C GLN A 138 13.50 20.30 -28.30
N THR A 139 13.44 19.06 -27.80
CA THR A 139 12.43 18.65 -26.81
C THR A 139 13.03 18.68 -25.42
N ALA A 140 12.39 19.47 -24.54
CA ALA A 140 12.72 19.48 -23.11
C ALA A 140 11.89 18.42 -22.38
N LEU A 141 12.52 17.67 -21.48
CA LEU A 141 11.83 16.91 -20.44
C LEU A 141 12.08 17.63 -19.12
N ALA A 142 11.08 18.37 -18.65
CA ALA A 142 11.21 19.31 -17.54
C ALA A 142 10.49 18.79 -16.29
N VAL A 143 11.03 19.03 -15.09
CA VAL A 143 10.32 18.74 -13.84
C VAL A 143 9.31 19.87 -13.55
N LEU A 144 8.14 19.76 -14.17
CA LEU A 144 7.04 20.71 -14.08
C LEU A 144 5.78 19.96 -13.68
N GLY A 145 5.35 20.14 -12.43
CA GLY A 145 4.12 19.53 -11.93
C GLY A 145 2.88 20.18 -12.51
N LEU A 146 2.44 19.70 -13.67
CA LEU A 146 1.24 20.17 -14.38
C LEU A 146 0.21 19.06 -14.53
N GLU A 147 -1.05 19.41 -14.27
CA GLU A 147 -2.20 18.52 -14.48
C GLU A 147 -2.49 18.38 -15.97
N ALA A 148 -2.83 19.48 -16.63
CA ALA A 148 -3.06 19.52 -18.06
C ALA A 148 -1.91 20.24 -18.78
N GLY A 149 -1.57 19.73 -19.96
CA GLY A 149 -0.75 20.42 -20.92
C GLY A 149 -1.50 21.57 -21.59
N PHE A 150 -0.74 22.46 -22.19
CA PHE A 150 -1.27 23.61 -22.90
C PHE A 150 -0.36 24.01 -24.05
N GLU A 151 -0.91 24.72 -25.01
CA GLU A 151 -0.21 25.16 -26.20
C GLU A 151 -0.32 26.67 -26.36
N THR A 152 0.80 27.33 -26.60
CA THR A 152 0.88 28.77 -26.93
C THR A 152 1.37 28.94 -28.37
N PRO A 153 1.41 30.13 -28.96
CA PRO A 153 2.03 30.31 -30.28
C PRO A 153 3.51 29.88 -30.36
N ARG A 154 4.26 29.94 -29.24
CA ARG A 154 5.72 29.74 -29.21
C ARG A 154 6.17 28.35 -28.74
N PHE A 155 5.39 27.71 -27.88
CA PHE A 155 5.75 26.42 -27.28
C PHE A 155 4.50 25.63 -26.93
N ALA A 156 4.65 24.31 -26.83
CA ALA A 156 3.64 23.39 -26.34
C ALA A 156 4.19 22.64 -25.12
N VAL A 157 3.37 22.54 -24.09
CA VAL A 157 3.65 21.75 -22.90
C VAL A 157 2.72 20.55 -22.91
N LEU A 158 3.29 19.35 -22.94
CA LEU A 158 2.57 18.10 -22.76
C LEU A 158 2.69 17.71 -21.29
N SER A 159 1.58 17.56 -20.58
CA SER A 159 1.67 17.03 -19.21
C SER A 159 1.87 15.53 -19.24
N GLU A 160 2.51 15.01 -18.20
CA GLU A 160 2.59 13.58 -17.97
C GLU A 160 1.20 12.92 -17.87
N GLN A 161 0.18 13.63 -17.37
CA GLN A 161 -1.19 13.12 -17.30
C GLN A 161 -1.91 13.10 -18.64
N ASP A 162 -1.59 14.03 -19.54
CA ASP A 162 -2.09 13.96 -20.92
C ASP A 162 -1.58 12.69 -21.61
N ILE A 163 -0.37 12.26 -21.28
CA ILE A 163 0.25 11.06 -21.86
C ILE A 163 -0.27 9.79 -21.18
N LEU A 164 -0.24 9.73 -19.84
CA LEU A 164 -0.50 8.51 -19.07
C LEU A 164 -1.93 8.40 -18.51
N GLY A 165 -2.66 9.52 -18.47
CA GLY A 165 -3.96 9.65 -17.81
C GLY A 165 -3.90 10.27 -16.43
N ASP A 166 -5.06 10.33 -15.76
CA ASP A 166 -5.22 10.90 -14.43
C ASP A 166 -4.34 10.17 -13.41
N ARG A 167 -3.09 10.62 -13.33
CA ARG A 167 -2.16 10.29 -12.25
C ARG A 167 -2.67 11.05 -11.02
N LEU A 168 -2.95 10.40 -9.90
CA LEU A 168 -3.30 11.11 -8.67
C LEU A 168 -2.09 11.94 -8.22
N ILE A 169 -2.02 13.20 -8.63
CA ILE A 169 -0.93 14.12 -8.31
C ILE A 169 -0.92 14.43 -6.84
N ARG A 170 0.20 14.19 -6.16
CA ARG A 170 0.37 14.64 -4.78
C ARG A 170 1.74 15.20 -4.46
N ARG A 171 1.69 16.27 -3.66
CA ARG A 171 2.82 16.96 -3.01
C ARG A 171 3.54 16.02 -2.05
N ARG A 172 4.86 15.85 -2.24
CA ARG A 172 5.75 15.29 -1.22
C ARG A 172 5.77 16.19 0.01
N THR A 173 5.04 15.82 1.06
CA THR A 173 5.39 16.29 2.41
C THR A 173 6.52 15.43 2.94
N ARG A 174 7.73 15.99 3.07
CA ARG A 174 8.81 15.37 3.83
C ARG A 174 8.33 15.14 5.27
N ARG A 175 8.26 13.89 5.70
CA ARG A 175 8.25 13.54 7.13
C ARG A 175 9.27 12.46 7.42
N ALA A 176 9.90 12.62 8.58
CA ALA A 176 10.93 11.76 9.11
C ALA A 176 10.41 10.34 9.30
N ALA A 177 11.27 9.37 8.98
CA ALA A 177 11.06 7.96 9.26
C ALA A 177 10.78 7.80 10.76
N SER A 178 9.56 7.42 11.12
CA SER A 178 9.26 6.92 12.46
C SER A 178 9.76 5.49 12.51
N ASN A 179 10.81 5.25 13.30
CA ASN A 179 11.21 3.90 13.69
C ASN A 179 10.03 3.22 14.42
N VAL A 180 9.41 2.23 13.78
CA VAL A 180 8.21 1.51 14.29
C VAL A 180 8.60 0.35 15.23
N ILE A 181 9.81 0.35 15.79
CA ILE A 181 10.24 -0.71 16.70
C ILE A 181 10.87 -0.09 17.94
N SER A 182 10.03 0.48 18.77
CA SER A 182 10.24 0.55 20.23
C SER A 182 8.93 0.97 20.89
N GLU A 183 7.92 0.10 20.86
CA GLU A 183 6.88 0.15 21.88
C GLU A 183 7.54 -0.23 23.21
N ALA A 184 8.12 0.76 23.89
CA ALA A 184 8.40 0.66 25.30
C ALA A 184 7.05 0.48 26.00
N ALA A 185 6.75 -0.76 26.39
CA ALA A 185 5.51 -1.11 27.06
C ALA A 185 5.41 -0.34 28.38
N SER A 186 4.55 0.69 28.42
CA SER A 186 4.18 1.35 29.66
C SER A 186 3.39 0.35 30.52
N LEU A 187 3.97 -0.11 31.63
CA LEU A 187 3.30 -0.96 32.62
C LEU A 187 2.41 -0.09 33.51
N SER A 188 1.13 -0.43 33.62
CA SER A 188 0.18 0.20 34.53
C SER A 188 -0.09 -0.69 35.73
N VAL A 189 -0.34 -0.08 36.90
CA VAL A 189 -0.73 -0.83 38.10
C VAL A 189 -1.99 -1.64 37.80
N GLY A 190 -1.94 -2.94 38.08
CA GLY A 190 -2.99 -3.91 37.78
C GLY A 190 -2.73 -4.77 36.55
N ASP A 191 -1.77 -4.39 35.70
CA ASP A 191 -1.40 -5.14 34.49
C ASP A 191 -0.87 -6.54 34.85
N LEU A 192 -1.18 -7.52 34.00
CA LEU A 192 -0.55 -8.83 34.08
C LEU A 192 0.81 -8.81 33.40
N VAL A 193 1.81 -9.37 34.06
CA VAL A 193 3.19 -9.45 33.59
C VAL A 193 3.70 -10.89 33.70
N VAL A 194 4.62 -11.26 32.82
CA VAL A 194 5.29 -12.55 32.81
C VAL A 194 6.71 -12.35 33.29
N HIS A 195 7.05 -12.95 34.42
CA HIS A 195 8.44 -13.08 34.85
C HIS A 195 9.06 -14.33 34.21
N ALA A 196 10.24 -14.19 33.60
CA ALA A 196 10.92 -15.26 32.86
C ALA A 196 11.08 -16.59 33.65
N GLU A 197 11.23 -16.49 34.97
CA GLU A 197 11.46 -17.63 35.88
C GLU A 197 10.26 -18.04 36.74
N HIS A 198 9.32 -17.13 36.98
CA HIS A 198 8.29 -17.31 38.00
C HIS A 198 6.87 -17.31 37.44
N GLY A 199 6.70 -16.97 36.16
CA GLY A 199 5.41 -17.03 35.46
C GLY A 199 4.59 -15.76 35.61
N ILE A 200 3.27 -15.90 35.49
CA ILE A 200 2.33 -14.79 35.37
C ILE A 200 2.04 -14.19 36.75
N ALA A 201 2.30 -12.89 36.88
CA ALA A 201 2.07 -12.07 38.06
C ALA A 201 1.20 -10.85 37.71
N ARG A 202 0.71 -10.16 38.74
CA ARG A 202 0.07 -8.85 38.61
C ARG A 202 1.04 -7.78 39.10
N PHE A 203 1.25 -6.72 38.32
CA PHE A 203 2.06 -5.58 38.74
C PHE A 203 1.26 -4.69 39.70
N GLU A 204 1.75 -4.48 40.92
CA GLU A 204 1.08 -3.66 41.95
C GLU A 204 1.69 -2.25 42.10
N GLY A 205 2.90 -2.01 41.59
CA GLY A 205 3.52 -0.69 41.58
C GLY A 205 5.02 -0.71 41.88
N LEU A 206 5.59 0.48 42.07
CA LEU A 206 6.97 0.67 42.50
C LEU A 206 7.02 0.87 44.02
N LYS A 207 7.99 0.22 44.67
CA LYS A 207 8.21 0.30 46.11
C LYS A 207 9.69 0.32 46.43
N THR A 208 10.11 1.30 47.21
CA THR A 208 11.48 1.36 47.73
C THR A 208 11.62 0.40 48.90
N ILE A 209 12.57 -0.53 48.81
CA ILE A 209 12.86 -1.54 49.83
C ILE A 209 14.32 -1.40 50.26
N THR A 210 14.55 -1.39 51.58
CA THR A 210 15.90 -1.39 52.11
C THR A 210 16.47 -2.81 52.11
N ALA A 211 17.43 -3.07 51.24
CA ALA A 211 18.16 -4.34 51.17
C ALA A 211 19.65 -4.09 51.37
N ALA A 212 20.33 -4.93 52.18
CA ALA A 212 21.76 -4.80 52.47
C ALA A 212 22.24 -3.41 52.95
N GLY A 213 21.35 -2.62 53.56
CA GLY A 213 21.67 -1.29 54.10
C GLY A 213 21.48 -0.12 53.12
N ALA A 214 21.04 -0.36 51.87
CA ALA A 214 20.72 0.67 50.89
C ALA A 214 19.26 0.57 50.43
N PRO A 215 18.59 1.71 50.13
CA PRO A 215 17.28 1.71 49.50
C PRO A 215 17.42 1.29 48.02
N HIS A 216 16.65 0.29 47.61
CA HIS A 216 16.50 -0.14 46.22
C HIS A 216 15.06 0.05 45.78
N ASP A 217 14.85 0.62 44.60
CA ASP A 217 13.52 0.68 44.00
C ASP A 217 13.20 -0.65 43.33
N CYS A 218 12.10 -1.26 43.75
CA CYS A 218 11.66 -2.55 43.26
C CYS A 218 10.23 -2.47 42.71
N LEU A 219 9.97 -3.23 41.66
CA LEU A 219 8.63 -3.51 41.14
C LEU A 219 7.98 -4.57 42.04
N GLU A 220 6.81 -4.25 42.58
CA GLU A 220 5.99 -5.17 43.39
C GLU A 220 5.10 -6.02 42.48
N LEU A 221 5.28 -7.33 42.55
CA LEU A 221 4.56 -8.32 41.75
C LEU A 221 3.77 -9.26 42.66
N ALA A 222 2.45 -9.34 42.46
CA ALA A 222 1.56 -10.24 43.18
C ALA A 222 1.27 -11.52 42.39
N TYR A 223 1.40 -12.66 43.07
CA TYR A 223 1.16 -14.00 42.56
C TYR A 223 -0.08 -14.62 43.21
N HIS A 224 -0.49 -15.78 42.70
CA HIS A 224 -1.63 -16.52 43.26
C HIS A 224 -1.39 -16.90 44.72
N GLY A 225 -2.41 -16.73 45.56
CA GLY A 225 -2.31 -17.02 46.99
C GLY A 225 -1.82 -15.85 47.84
N GLY A 226 -1.56 -14.68 47.22
CA GLY A 226 -1.12 -13.47 47.91
C GLY A 226 0.41 -13.36 48.05
N ASP A 227 1.16 -14.29 47.48
CA ASP A 227 2.62 -14.26 47.44
C ASP A 227 3.11 -13.03 46.67
N ARG A 228 4.19 -12.40 47.14
CA ARG A 228 4.77 -11.20 46.54
C ARG A 228 6.23 -11.41 46.16
N LEU A 229 6.60 -10.88 45.00
CA LEU A 229 7.98 -10.80 44.53
C LEU A 229 8.33 -9.34 44.32
N TYR A 230 9.48 -8.92 44.84
CA TYR A 230 10.01 -7.58 44.61
C TYR A 230 11.20 -7.69 43.66
N LEU A 231 10.99 -7.22 42.43
CA LEU A 231 12.01 -7.26 41.39
C LEU A 231 12.71 -5.90 41.31
N PRO A 232 14.03 -5.83 41.53
CA PRO A 232 14.78 -4.58 41.35
C PRO A 232 14.57 -4.02 39.94
N VAL A 233 14.44 -2.69 39.83
CA VAL A 233 14.19 -2.02 38.53
C VAL A 233 15.31 -2.31 37.52
N GLU A 234 16.53 -2.60 38.01
CA GLU A 234 17.67 -2.99 37.19
C GLU A 234 17.46 -4.29 36.41
N ASN A 235 16.53 -5.16 36.86
CA ASN A 235 16.22 -6.46 36.24
C ASN A 235 14.88 -6.44 35.48
N ILE A 236 14.39 -5.27 35.08
CA ILE A 236 13.11 -5.10 34.39
C ILE A 236 13.00 -5.91 33.09
N GLU A 237 14.13 -6.25 32.45
CA GLU A 237 14.21 -7.08 31.26
C GLU A 237 13.72 -8.53 31.47
N LEU A 238 13.64 -9.00 32.72
CA LEU A 238 13.05 -10.30 33.04
C LEU A 238 11.52 -10.29 32.98
N LEU A 239 10.91 -9.10 32.84
CA LEU A 239 9.48 -8.92 32.72
C LEU A 239 9.08 -8.66 31.27
N SER A 240 7.97 -9.27 30.89
CA SER A 240 7.25 -8.96 29.65
C SER A 240 5.78 -8.78 29.97
N ARG A 241 5.13 -7.77 29.37
CA ARG A 241 3.68 -7.59 29.55
C ARG A 241 2.93 -8.80 29.00
N TYR A 242 1.96 -9.30 29.76
CA TYR A 242 1.07 -10.36 29.31
C TYR A 242 0.05 -9.78 28.32
N GLY A 243 -0.20 -10.46 27.20
CA GLY A 243 -0.92 -9.92 26.02
C GLY A 243 -2.37 -9.46 26.27
N SER A 244 -2.98 -8.89 25.23
CA SER A 244 -4.24 -8.11 25.23
C SER A 244 -5.53 -8.83 25.68
N ASP A 245 -5.46 -10.08 26.13
CA ASP A 245 -6.60 -10.87 26.60
C ASP A 245 -6.44 -11.12 28.12
N GLU A 246 -6.68 -10.07 28.92
CA GLU A 246 -6.59 -10.11 30.39
C GLU A 246 -7.73 -10.92 31.03
N ALA A 247 -8.80 -11.20 30.28
CA ALA A 247 -9.98 -11.90 30.75
C ALA A 247 -9.73 -13.41 30.89
N GLY A 248 -9.28 -13.85 32.06
CA GLY A 248 -9.24 -15.26 32.45
C GLY A 248 -7.85 -15.86 32.68
N ALA A 249 -6.78 -15.06 32.63
CA ALA A 249 -5.45 -15.51 32.98
C ALA A 249 -5.32 -15.74 34.50
N GLN A 250 -4.96 -16.96 34.89
CA GLN A 250 -4.68 -17.31 36.29
C GLN A 250 -3.24 -16.94 36.64
N LEU A 251 -3.05 -16.28 37.79
CA LEU A 251 -1.72 -16.00 38.34
C LEU A 251 -1.01 -17.33 38.69
N ASP A 252 0.30 -17.37 38.48
CA ASP A 252 1.12 -18.49 38.92
C ASP A 252 1.36 -18.44 40.43
N ARG A 253 1.79 -19.57 41.02
CA ARG A 253 2.28 -19.63 42.41
C ARG A 253 3.80 -19.49 42.44
N LEU A 254 4.32 -18.68 43.36
CA LEU A 254 5.76 -18.49 43.51
C LEU A 254 6.41 -19.81 43.96
N GLY A 255 7.53 -20.20 43.33
CA GLY A 255 8.21 -21.47 43.62
C GLY A 255 7.50 -22.74 43.14
N GLY A 256 6.37 -22.63 42.45
CA GLY A 256 5.65 -23.78 41.89
C GLY A 256 6.33 -24.40 40.67
N THR A 257 6.23 -25.73 40.52
CA THR A 257 6.77 -26.46 39.35
C THR A 257 5.92 -26.32 38.09
N ALA A 258 4.71 -25.76 38.21
CA ALA A 258 3.75 -25.61 37.12
C ALA A 258 4.28 -24.72 35.98
N TRP A 259 4.90 -23.58 36.32
CA TRP A 259 5.52 -22.69 35.33
C TRP A 259 6.66 -23.38 34.58
N GLN A 260 7.58 -24.01 35.31
CA GLN A 260 8.72 -24.72 34.72
C GLN A 260 8.26 -25.88 33.82
N SER A 261 7.24 -26.62 34.24
CA SER A 261 6.63 -27.70 33.44
C SER A 261 5.95 -27.16 32.17
N ARG A 262 5.21 -26.05 32.26
CA ARG A 262 4.61 -25.37 31.09
C ARG A 262 5.70 -24.86 30.14
N LYS A 263 6.75 -24.22 30.66
CA LYS A 263 7.92 -23.75 29.90
C LYS A 263 8.62 -24.91 29.19
N ALA A 264 8.86 -26.03 29.87
CA ALA A 264 9.49 -27.21 29.30
C ALA A 264 8.63 -27.85 28.18
N ARG A 265 7.32 -28.00 28.41
CA ARG A 265 6.38 -28.53 27.40
C ARG A 265 6.33 -27.64 26.17
N LEU A 266 6.29 -26.31 26.37
CA LEU A 266 6.31 -25.35 25.27
C LEU A 266 7.64 -25.38 24.51
N LYS A 267 8.77 -25.45 25.23
CA LYS A 267 10.12 -25.59 24.63
C LYS A 267 10.21 -26.84 23.76
N LYS A 268 9.73 -28.00 24.25
CA LYS A 268 9.69 -29.24 23.45
C LYS A 268 8.83 -29.07 22.19
N ARG A 269 7.65 -28.48 22.31
CA ARG A 269 6.76 -28.22 21.16
C ARG A 269 7.40 -27.26 20.15
N ILE A 270 8.09 -26.22 20.61
CA ILE A 270 8.84 -25.28 19.75
C ILE A 270 9.97 -26.03 19.03
N GLN A 271 10.69 -26.92 19.70
CA GLN A 271 11.74 -27.75 19.09
C GLN A 271 11.18 -28.70 18.03
N GLU A 272 10.04 -29.34 18.29
CA GLU A 272 9.35 -30.20 17.30
C GLU A 272 8.96 -29.41 16.06
N ILE A 273 8.34 -28.23 16.25
CA ILE A 273 7.96 -27.32 15.16
C ILE A 273 9.20 -26.86 14.38
N ALA A 274 10.26 -26.42 15.08
CA ALA A 274 11.52 -26.01 14.46
C ALA A 274 12.14 -27.15 13.64
N GLY A 275 12.10 -28.39 14.15
CA GLY A 275 12.57 -29.57 13.44
C GLY A 275 11.80 -29.85 12.15
N GLU A 276 10.47 -29.74 12.16
CA GLU A 276 9.64 -29.86 10.94
C GLU A 276 9.97 -28.77 9.92
N LEU A 277 10.14 -27.54 10.39
CA LEU A 277 10.44 -26.38 9.55
C LEU A 277 11.80 -26.46 8.88
N ILE A 278 12.83 -26.86 9.62
CA ILE A 278 14.19 -27.09 9.08
C ILE A 278 14.14 -28.20 8.03
N LYS A 279 13.39 -29.29 8.26
CA LYS A 279 13.22 -30.35 7.25
C LYS A 279 12.57 -29.82 5.96
N VAL A 280 11.56 -28.97 6.08
CA VAL A 280 10.91 -28.34 4.91
C VAL A 280 11.87 -27.40 4.19
N ALA A 281 12.61 -26.55 4.90
CA ALA A 281 13.59 -25.65 4.31
C ALA A 281 14.72 -26.41 3.61
N ALA A 282 15.28 -27.44 4.25
CA ALA A 282 16.32 -28.29 3.67
C ALA A 282 15.85 -29.05 2.43
N ALA A 283 14.61 -29.57 2.46
CA ALA A 283 14.03 -30.23 1.29
C ALA A 283 13.85 -29.27 0.09
N ARG A 284 13.68 -27.98 0.34
CA ARG A 284 13.55 -26.95 -0.71
C ARG A 284 14.88 -26.53 -1.29
N GLU A 285 15.93 -26.42 -0.46
CA GLU A 285 17.27 -26.08 -0.92
C GLU A 285 17.81 -27.09 -1.94
N LEU A 286 17.37 -28.35 -1.84
CA LEU A 286 17.70 -29.43 -2.77
C LEU A 286 16.83 -29.45 -4.04
N LYS A 287 15.74 -28.68 -4.08
CA LYS A 287 14.81 -28.63 -5.20
C LYS A 287 15.10 -27.44 -6.11
N ARG A 288 14.84 -27.64 -7.40
CA ARG A 288 14.90 -26.59 -8.41
C ARG A 288 13.48 -26.18 -8.79
N ALA A 289 13.28 -24.89 -9.00
CA ALA A 289 12.05 -24.31 -9.55
C ALA A 289 12.37 -23.64 -10.90
N PRO A 290 11.34 -23.40 -11.74
CA PRO A 290 11.52 -22.64 -12.97
C PRO A 290 12.11 -21.25 -12.69
N VAL A 291 13.11 -20.82 -13.47
CA VAL A 291 13.61 -19.44 -13.40
C VAL A 291 12.63 -18.54 -14.14
N LEU A 292 12.06 -17.56 -13.45
CA LEU A 292 11.10 -16.62 -14.01
C LEU A 292 11.74 -15.23 -14.09
N SER A 293 12.06 -14.80 -15.30
CA SER A 293 12.66 -13.48 -15.59
C SER A 293 12.11 -12.95 -16.91
N VAL A 294 11.99 -11.62 -17.02
CA VAL A 294 11.50 -10.95 -18.24
C VAL A 294 12.52 -9.90 -18.68
N GLU A 295 12.71 -9.74 -19.98
CA GLU A 295 13.55 -8.68 -20.56
C GLU A 295 12.93 -7.28 -20.37
N GLY A 296 13.78 -6.27 -20.15
CA GLY A 296 13.43 -5.03 -19.45
C GLY A 296 12.31 -4.17 -20.08
N SER A 297 12.19 -4.10 -21.40
CA SER A 297 11.29 -3.11 -22.03
C SER A 297 9.80 -3.35 -21.73
N ALA A 298 9.33 -4.60 -21.79
CA ALA A 298 7.93 -4.93 -21.52
C ALA A 298 7.57 -4.77 -20.02
N TYR A 299 8.52 -5.10 -19.13
CA TYR A 299 8.32 -4.93 -17.69
C TYR A 299 8.31 -3.46 -17.29
N GLU A 300 9.18 -2.64 -17.88
CA GLU A 300 9.20 -1.19 -17.68
C GLU A 300 7.90 -0.54 -18.15
N GLU A 301 7.37 -0.95 -19.30
CA GLU A 301 6.08 -0.47 -19.79
C GLU A 301 4.93 -0.82 -18.83
N PHE A 302 4.90 -2.07 -18.34
CA PHE A 302 3.91 -2.49 -17.35
C PHE A 302 4.01 -1.69 -16.05
N CYS A 303 5.22 -1.38 -15.60
CA CYS A 303 5.45 -0.55 -14.42
C CYS A 303 5.07 0.92 -14.66
N ALA A 304 5.28 1.46 -15.85
CA ALA A 304 4.95 2.83 -16.21
C ALA A 304 3.44 3.11 -16.20
N ARG A 305 2.62 2.08 -16.44
CA ARG A 305 1.15 2.14 -16.33
C ARG A 305 0.66 2.20 -14.87
N PHE A 306 1.53 2.02 -13.88
CA PHE A 306 1.16 2.19 -12.48
C PHE A 306 1.10 3.70 -12.12
N PRO A 307 -0.06 4.23 -11.73
CA PRO A 307 -0.24 5.67 -11.56
C PRO A 307 0.36 6.23 -10.25
N TYR A 308 0.93 5.39 -9.38
CA TYR A 308 1.47 5.80 -8.09
C TYR A 308 3.00 5.67 -8.06
N GLU A 309 3.68 6.53 -7.30
CA GLU A 309 5.11 6.36 -6.98
C GLU A 309 5.24 5.33 -5.86
N GLU A 310 6.10 4.34 -6.10
CA GLU A 310 6.39 3.29 -5.13
C GLU A 310 7.15 3.85 -3.91
N THR A 311 6.80 3.37 -2.71
CA THR A 311 7.60 3.63 -1.52
C THR A 311 8.89 2.81 -1.54
N GLU A 312 9.88 3.19 -0.73
CA GLU A 312 11.14 2.43 -0.64
C GLU A 312 10.89 0.97 -0.20
N ASP A 313 10.01 0.76 0.79
CA ASP A 313 9.65 -0.59 1.24
C ASP A 313 8.91 -1.39 0.15
N GLN A 314 8.08 -0.73 -0.66
CA GLN A 314 7.40 -1.38 -1.79
C GLN A 314 8.43 -1.81 -2.85
N ARG A 315 9.35 -0.90 -3.21
CA ARG A 315 10.41 -1.15 -4.18
C ARG A 315 11.31 -2.30 -3.74
N ALA A 316 11.80 -2.27 -2.50
CA ALA A 316 12.59 -3.35 -1.92
C ALA A 316 11.80 -4.69 -1.87
N SER A 317 10.50 -4.65 -1.57
CA SER A 317 9.66 -5.85 -1.58
C SER A 317 9.47 -6.42 -2.99
N ILE A 318 9.33 -5.56 -4.00
CA ILE A 318 9.22 -5.97 -5.40
C ILE A 318 10.53 -6.59 -5.86
N GLU A 319 11.66 -5.89 -5.68
CA GLU A 319 12.99 -6.37 -6.06
C GLU A 319 13.28 -7.74 -5.42
N ALA A 320 13.04 -7.90 -4.12
CA ALA A 320 13.24 -9.17 -3.43
C ALA A 320 12.36 -10.32 -3.96
N VAL A 321 11.11 -10.04 -4.37
CA VAL A 321 10.26 -11.06 -5.00
C VAL A 321 10.79 -11.43 -6.38
N LEU A 322 11.24 -10.45 -7.17
CA LEU A 322 11.78 -10.72 -8.51
C LEU A 322 13.08 -11.52 -8.46
N ASP A 323 13.96 -11.21 -7.49
CA ASP A 323 15.20 -11.95 -7.26
C ASP A 323 14.90 -13.41 -6.88
N ASP A 324 13.92 -13.65 -6.00
CA ASP A 324 13.50 -15.00 -5.64
C ASP A 324 12.96 -15.78 -6.84
N LEU A 325 12.16 -15.13 -7.70
CA LEU A 325 11.62 -15.70 -8.93
C LEU A 325 12.74 -16.05 -9.93
N ALA A 326 13.82 -15.27 -9.97
CA ALA A 326 14.98 -15.48 -10.83
C ALA A 326 16.02 -16.48 -10.25
N SER A 327 15.93 -16.81 -8.96
CA SER A 327 16.95 -17.61 -8.24
C SER A 327 17.06 -19.08 -8.68
N GLY A 328 16.04 -19.62 -9.35
CA GLY A 328 15.94 -21.04 -9.69
C GLY A 328 15.61 -21.96 -8.50
N LYS A 329 15.29 -21.38 -7.34
CA LYS A 329 14.81 -22.08 -6.14
C LYS A 329 13.32 -21.79 -5.92
N PRO A 330 12.51 -22.73 -5.37
CA PRO A 330 11.11 -22.46 -5.09
C PRO A 330 10.97 -21.33 -4.04
N MET A 331 10.41 -20.19 -4.45
CA MET A 331 10.13 -19.05 -3.55
C MET A 331 9.04 -19.40 -2.52
N ASP A 332 9.18 -18.93 -1.28
CA ASP A 332 8.08 -18.83 -0.29
C ASP A 332 8.28 -17.60 0.56
N ARG A 333 7.81 -16.49 -0.01
CA ARG A 333 7.92 -15.18 0.59
C ARG A 333 6.59 -14.75 1.18
N LEU A 334 6.66 -14.16 2.37
CA LEU A 334 5.56 -13.44 2.99
C LEU A 334 5.79 -11.94 2.79
N VAL A 335 4.84 -11.27 2.15
CA VAL A 335 4.78 -9.81 2.09
C VAL A 335 3.73 -9.34 3.08
N CYS A 336 4.18 -8.59 4.07
CA CYS A 336 3.33 -8.07 5.13
C CYS A 336 3.31 -6.54 5.07
N GLY A 337 2.12 -5.96 5.12
CA GLY A 337 1.95 -4.51 5.19
C GLY A 337 0.48 -4.17 5.32
N ASP A 338 0.11 -3.03 5.88
CA ASP A 338 -1.28 -2.72 6.18
C ASP A 338 -2.18 -2.66 4.91
N VAL A 339 -3.50 -2.65 5.09
CA VAL A 339 -4.46 -2.47 3.99
C VAL A 339 -4.16 -1.16 3.26
N GLY A 340 -4.08 -1.25 1.92
CA GLY A 340 -3.76 -0.11 1.08
C GLY A 340 -2.27 0.23 0.96
N PHE A 341 -1.35 -0.55 1.57
CA PHE A 341 0.10 -0.33 1.42
C PHE A 341 0.69 -0.90 0.11
N GLY A 342 -0.15 -1.19 -0.89
CA GLY A 342 0.33 -1.61 -2.21
C GLY A 342 0.78 -3.08 -2.32
N LYS A 343 0.37 -3.96 -1.40
CA LYS A 343 0.63 -5.42 -1.53
C LYS A 343 0.17 -6.00 -2.87
N THR A 344 -0.96 -5.52 -3.39
CA THR A 344 -1.50 -5.92 -4.69
C THR A 344 -0.55 -5.56 -5.84
N GLU A 345 0.23 -4.48 -5.73
CA GLU A 345 1.20 -4.11 -6.76
C GLU A 345 2.35 -5.12 -6.85
N VAL A 346 2.83 -5.58 -5.69
CA VAL A 346 3.82 -6.66 -5.61
C VAL A 346 3.30 -7.92 -6.30
N ALA A 347 2.03 -8.28 -6.05
CA ALA A 347 1.37 -9.41 -6.67
C ALA A 347 1.23 -9.29 -8.20
N LEU A 348 0.80 -8.11 -8.67
CA LEU A 348 0.63 -7.82 -10.10
C LEU A 348 1.94 -7.93 -10.88
N ARG A 349 3.03 -7.35 -10.35
CA ARG A 349 4.36 -7.42 -10.99
C ARG A 349 4.92 -8.84 -10.99
N SER A 350 4.71 -9.58 -9.91
CA SER A 350 5.10 -11.00 -9.83
C SER A 350 4.34 -11.85 -10.84
N ALA A 351 3.03 -11.62 -10.96
CA ALA A 351 2.18 -12.31 -11.93
C ALA A 351 2.59 -11.97 -13.37
N PHE A 352 2.90 -10.70 -13.66
CA PHE A 352 3.40 -10.28 -14.96
C PHE A 352 4.67 -11.05 -15.35
N VAL A 353 5.64 -11.12 -14.43
CA VAL A 353 6.90 -11.84 -14.68
C VAL A 353 6.67 -13.33 -14.94
N ALA A 354 5.82 -13.97 -14.14
CA ALA A 354 5.50 -15.38 -14.32
C ALA A 354 4.78 -15.66 -15.66
N VAL A 355 3.79 -14.85 -16.04
CA VAL A 355 3.05 -15.04 -17.29
C VAL A 355 3.91 -14.78 -18.52
N MET A 356 4.73 -13.72 -18.50
CA MET A 356 5.61 -13.41 -19.63
C MET A 356 6.75 -14.43 -19.77
N ALA A 357 7.08 -15.17 -18.70
CA ALA A 357 7.94 -16.35 -18.75
C ALA A 357 7.20 -17.63 -19.20
N GLY A 358 5.94 -17.52 -19.64
CA GLY A 358 5.13 -18.63 -20.17
C GLY A 358 4.53 -19.54 -19.10
N LYS A 359 4.42 -19.09 -17.84
CA LYS A 359 3.85 -19.87 -16.74
C LYS A 359 2.46 -19.40 -16.34
N GLN A 360 1.65 -20.34 -15.88
CA GLN A 360 0.34 -20.01 -15.30
C GLN A 360 0.48 -19.47 -13.88
N VAL A 361 -0.42 -18.55 -13.52
CA VAL A 361 -0.51 -17.92 -12.20
C VAL A 361 -1.86 -18.19 -11.57
N ALA A 362 -1.86 -18.60 -10.30
CA ALA A 362 -3.08 -18.74 -9.50
C ALA A 362 -3.10 -17.72 -8.35
N VAL A 363 -4.16 -16.92 -8.27
CA VAL A 363 -4.38 -15.96 -7.18
C VAL A 363 -5.54 -16.45 -6.32
N VAL A 364 -5.23 -16.88 -5.10
CA VAL A 364 -6.19 -17.45 -4.16
C VAL A 364 -6.53 -16.43 -3.08
N VAL A 365 -7.81 -16.07 -3.00
CA VAL A 365 -8.33 -15.04 -2.09
C VAL A 365 -9.43 -15.61 -1.18
N PRO A 366 -9.75 -15.00 -0.03
CA PRO A 366 -10.61 -15.65 0.96
C PRO A 366 -12.10 -15.54 0.62
N THR A 367 -12.54 -14.52 -0.13
CA THR A 367 -13.96 -14.26 -0.43
C THR A 367 -14.22 -14.08 -1.92
N THR A 368 -15.46 -14.33 -2.33
CA THR A 368 -15.90 -14.11 -3.72
C THR A 368 -15.87 -12.63 -4.13
N LEU A 369 -16.08 -11.72 -3.19
CA LEU A 369 -15.98 -10.27 -3.43
C LEU A 369 -14.55 -9.86 -3.74
N LEU A 370 -13.58 -10.32 -2.94
CA LEU A 370 -12.16 -10.08 -3.21
C LEU A 370 -11.74 -10.71 -4.54
N ALA A 371 -12.27 -11.89 -4.88
CA ALA A 371 -11.96 -12.53 -6.16
C ALA A 371 -12.41 -11.66 -7.33
N ARG A 372 -13.60 -11.04 -7.23
CA ARG A 372 -14.09 -10.11 -8.25
C ARG A 372 -13.27 -8.81 -8.32
N GLN A 373 -12.89 -8.25 -7.17
CA GLN A 373 -12.09 -7.02 -7.09
C GLN A 373 -10.69 -7.24 -7.68
N HIS A 374 -10.01 -8.31 -7.29
CA HIS A 374 -8.72 -8.68 -7.86
C HIS A 374 -8.85 -8.98 -9.36
N HIS A 375 -9.88 -9.72 -9.80
CA HIS A 375 -10.13 -9.97 -11.21
C HIS A 375 -10.27 -8.68 -12.04
N GLN A 376 -11.05 -7.70 -11.56
CA GLN A 376 -11.20 -6.42 -12.23
C GLN A 376 -9.87 -5.62 -12.25
N THR A 377 -9.14 -5.62 -11.14
CA THR A 377 -7.84 -4.93 -11.05
C THR A 377 -6.81 -5.53 -12.00
N PHE A 378 -6.76 -6.86 -12.08
CA PHE A 378 -5.86 -7.57 -13.00
C PHE A 378 -6.26 -7.34 -14.46
N LEU A 379 -7.56 -7.38 -14.81
CA LEU A 379 -8.01 -7.07 -16.16
C LEU A 379 -7.61 -5.65 -16.59
N GLU A 380 -7.79 -4.65 -15.73
CA GLU A 380 -7.41 -3.27 -16.02
C GLU A 380 -5.89 -3.14 -16.20
N ARG A 381 -5.10 -3.75 -15.31
CA ARG A 381 -3.64 -3.64 -15.33
C ARG A 381 -2.98 -4.40 -16.47
N PHE A 382 -3.60 -5.48 -16.94
CA PHE A 382 -3.10 -6.26 -18.07
C PHE A 382 -3.79 -5.90 -19.41
N LYS A 383 -4.57 -4.81 -19.45
CA LYS A 383 -5.23 -4.36 -20.67
C LYS A 383 -4.20 -4.10 -21.79
N GLY A 384 -4.50 -4.55 -23.01
CA GLY A 384 -3.60 -4.43 -24.16
C GLY A 384 -2.42 -5.42 -24.17
N LEU A 385 -2.32 -6.32 -23.18
CA LEU A 385 -1.35 -7.42 -23.20
C LEU A 385 -2.03 -8.72 -23.66
N PRO A 386 -1.30 -9.64 -24.32
CA PRO A 386 -1.85 -10.92 -24.79
C PRO A 386 -1.99 -11.93 -23.64
N VAL A 387 -2.66 -11.56 -22.55
CA VAL A 387 -2.80 -12.36 -21.32
C VAL A 387 -4.27 -12.67 -21.07
N ARG A 388 -4.60 -13.95 -20.93
CA ARG A 388 -5.94 -14.45 -20.68
C ARG A 388 -6.16 -14.64 -19.18
N ILE A 389 -7.01 -13.78 -18.62
CA ILE A 389 -7.33 -13.76 -17.19
C ILE A 389 -8.74 -14.29 -16.99
N ALA A 390 -8.90 -15.23 -16.07
CA ALA A 390 -10.18 -15.80 -15.71
C ALA A 390 -10.47 -15.68 -14.21
N GLN A 391 -11.75 -15.58 -13.86
CA GLN A 391 -12.21 -15.69 -12.49
C GLN A 391 -12.69 -17.13 -12.20
N ALA A 392 -12.48 -17.63 -10.99
CA ALA A 392 -13.05 -18.89 -10.52
C ALA A 392 -13.71 -18.69 -9.15
N SER A 393 -15.00 -18.32 -9.16
CA SER A 393 -15.77 -18.06 -7.93
C SER A 393 -17.21 -18.56 -8.05
N ARG A 394 -17.93 -18.59 -6.93
CA ARG A 394 -19.36 -18.95 -6.89
C ARG A 394 -20.26 -17.98 -7.68
N LEU A 395 -19.73 -16.85 -8.14
CA LEU A 395 -20.48 -15.90 -8.96
C LEU A 395 -20.60 -16.37 -10.41
N LEU A 396 -19.78 -17.33 -10.86
CA LEU A 396 -19.86 -17.88 -12.21
C LEU A 396 -20.83 -19.05 -12.30
N GLY A 397 -21.47 -19.18 -13.47
CA GLY A 397 -22.31 -20.33 -13.78
C GLY A 397 -21.51 -21.62 -13.93
N ALA A 398 -22.17 -22.78 -13.81
CA ALA A 398 -21.50 -24.08 -13.92
C ALA A 398 -20.78 -24.29 -15.27
N ARG A 399 -21.38 -23.78 -16.36
CA ARG A 399 -20.80 -23.85 -17.72
C ARG A 399 -19.51 -23.04 -17.84
N GLU A 400 -19.50 -21.82 -17.32
CA GLU A 400 -18.32 -20.94 -17.33
C GLU A 400 -17.21 -21.53 -16.47
N LEU A 401 -17.54 -22.03 -15.29
CA LEU A 401 -16.55 -22.68 -14.43
C LEU A 401 -15.96 -23.93 -15.09
N ALA A 402 -16.75 -24.71 -15.84
CA ALA A 402 -16.24 -25.84 -16.60
C ALA A 402 -15.29 -25.41 -17.73
N ALA A 403 -15.60 -24.31 -18.43
CA ALA A 403 -14.71 -23.73 -19.43
C ALA A 403 -13.39 -23.23 -18.81
N VAL A 404 -13.45 -22.58 -17.64
CA VAL A 404 -12.24 -22.15 -16.90
C VAL A 404 -11.38 -23.35 -16.52
N LYS A 405 -11.97 -24.45 -16.04
CA LYS A 405 -11.22 -25.68 -15.73
C LYS A 405 -10.55 -26.29 -16.96
N ALA A 406 -11.26 -26.31 -18.09
CA ALA A 406 -10.71 -26.81 -19.35
C ALA A 406 -9.56 -25.94 -19.85
N GLY A 407 -9.72 -24.60 -19.81
CA GLY A 407 -8.69 -23.63 -20.20
C GLY A 407 -7.46 -23.66 -19.30
N LEU A 408 -7.63 -23.90 -18.00
CA LEU A 408 -6.50 -24.11 -17.08
C LEU A 408 -5.71 -25.36 -17.42
N LYS A 409 -6.41 -26.45 -17.75
CA LYS A 409 -5.80 -27.74 -18.10
C LYS A 409 -5.13 -27.73 -19.48
N SER A 410 -5.66 -26.99 -20.44
CA SER A 410 -5.06 -26.84 -21.77
C SER A 410 -3.91 -25.83 -21.81
N GLY A 411 -3.80 -24.96 -20.79
CA GLY A 411 -2.85 -23.84 -20.78
C GLY A 411 -3.37 -22.60 -21.52
N GLU A 412 -4.65 -22.57 -21.91
CA GLU A 412 -5.27 -21.42 -22.57
C GLU A 412 -5.50 -20.24 -21.60
N ILE A 413 -5.59 -20.49 -20.30
CA ILE A 413 -5.75 -19.45 -19.27
C ILE A 413 -4.41 -19.24 -18.56
N ASP A 414 -3.89 -18.02 -18.65
CA ASP A 414 -2.60 -17.65 -18.06
C ASP A 414 -2.74 -17.32 -16.57
N ILE A 415 -3.77 -16.55 -16.19
CA ILE A 415 -4.02 -16.14 -14.81
C ILE A 415 -5.42 -16.56 -14.38
N VAL A 416 -5.53 -17.24 -13.24
CA VAL A 416 -6.83 -17.48 -12.60
C VAL A 416 -6.90 -16.86 -11.22
N ILE A 417 -8.00 -16.14 -10.97
CA ILE A 417 -8.27 -15.47 -9.70
C ILE A 417 -9.51 -16.07 -9.08
N GLY A 418 -9.38 -16.64 -7.89
CA GLY A 418 -10.47 -17.41 -7.32
C GLY A 418 -10.37 -17.60 -5.83
N THR A 419 -11.44 -18.18 -5.28
CA THR A 419 -11.45 -18.55 -3.86
C THR A 419 -10.59 -19.79 -3.61
N HIS A 420 -10.52 -20.24 -2.35
CA HIS A 420 -9.90 -21.52 -1.96
C HIS A 420 -10.38 -22.74 -2.78
N ALA A 421 -11.50 -22.64 -3.52
CA ALA A 421 -11.92 -23.63 -4.50
C ALA A 421 -10.85 -23.95 -5.57
N LEU A 422 -9.93 -23.01 -5.86
CA LEU A 422 -8.76 -23.24 -6.72
C LEU A 422 -7.80 -24.31 -6.19
N LEU A 423 -7.82 -24.54 -4.87
CA LEU A 423 -7.02 -25.59 -4.22
C LEU A 423 -7.74 -26.96 -4.22
N GLY A 424 -8.93 -27.05 -4.81
CA GLY A 424 -9.68 -28.29 -4.90
C GLY A 424 -9.05 -29.29 -5.87
N LYS A 425 -9.25 -30.59 -5.63
CA LYS A 425 -8.71 -31.68 -6.49
C LYS A 425 -9.18 -31.63 -7.95
N THR A 426 -10.25 -30.90 -8.24
CA THR A 426 -10.81 -30.80 -9.60
C THR A 426 -10.12 -29.75 -10.47
N ILE A 427 -9.12 -29.05 -9.93
CA ILE A 427 -8.40 -27.98 -10.62
C ILE A 427 -7.03 -28.55 -11.00
N GLU A 428 -6.79 -28.61 -12.30
CA GLU A 428 -5.54 -29.08 -12.90
C GLU A 428 -4.98 -27.94 -13.74
N PHE A 429 -3.70 -27.64 -13.54
CA PHE A 429 -2.95 -26.65 -14.30
C PHE A 429 -2.05 -27.36 -15.29
N ALA A 430 -1.88 -26.80 -16.48
CA ALA A 430 -0.90 -27.28 -17.45
C ALA A 430 0.53 -27.02 -16.98
N ASP A 431 0.82 -25.81 -16.51
CA ASP A 431 2.16 -25.37 -16.11
C ASP A 431 2.11 -24.22 -15.07
N LEU A 432 1.71 -24.54 -13.84
CA LEU A 432 1.63 -23.57 -12.74
C LEU A 432 3.03 -23.17 -12.26
N GLY A 433 3.40 -21.89 -12.47
CA GLY A 433 4.69 -21.35 -12.02
C GLY A 433 4.62 -20.51 -10.75
N LEU A 434 3.50 -19.83 -10.50
CA LEU A 434 3.35 -18.93 -9.35
C LEU A 434 1.97 -19.06 -8.69
N LEU A 435 1.98 -19.20 -7.37
CA LEU A 435 0.80 -19.21 -6.52
C LEU A 435 0.83 -17.99 -5.58
N ILE A 436 -0.12 -17.09 -5.75
CA ILE A 436 -0.31 -15.91 -4.90
C ILE A 436 -1.46 -16.19 -3.94
N ILE A 437 -1.24 -15.98 -2.64
CA ILE A 437 -2.21 -16.22 -1.58
C ILE A 437 -2.45 -14.91 -0.85
N ASP A 438 -3.69 -14.43 -0.86
CA ASP A 438 -4.09 -13.24 -0.11
C ASP A 438 -4.79 -13.66 1.20
N GLU A 439 -4.34 -13.13 2.33
CA GLU A 439 -4.89 -13.34 3.67
C GLU A 439 -5.04 -14.83 4.06
N GLU A 440 -3.91 -15.55 4.09
CA GLU A 440 -3.80 -16.99 4.42
C GLU A 440 -4.49 -17.39 5.75
N GLN A 441 -4.65 -16.46 6.71
CA GLN A 441 -5.29 -16.73 8.01
C GLN A 441 -6.71 -17.27 7.90
N HIS A 442 -7.44 -16.93 6.83
CA HIS A 442 -8.82 -17.37 6.64
C HIS A 442 -8.94 -18.82 6.13
N PHE A 443 -7.83 -19.51 5.88
CA PHE A 443 -7.86 -20.85 5.29
C PHE A 443 -7.93 -21.96 6.36
N GLY A 444 -8.84 -22.91 6.12
CA GLY A 444 -8.99 -24.12 6.93
C GLY A 444 -7.81 -25.10 6.78
N VAL A 445 -7.78 -26.11 7.67
CA VAL A 445 -6.68 -27.09 7.77
C VAL A 445 -6.43 -27.84 6.46
N GLN A 446 -7.49 -28.30 5.79
CA GLN A 446 -7.37 -29.07 4.54
C GLN A 446 -6.74 -28.25 3.39
N HIS A 447 -7.08 -26.96 3.28
CA HIS A 447 -6.48 -26.07 2.29
C HIS A 447 -4.98 -25.86 2.57
N LYS A 448 -4.61 -25.74 3.85
CA LYS A 448 -3.21 -25.59 4.28
C LYS A 448 -2.37 -26.82 3.97
N GLU A 449 -2.91 -28.02 4.13
CA GLU A 449 -2.22 -29.26 3.74
C GLU A 449 -2.01 -29.36 2.23
N ARG A 450 -3.00 -28.97 1.43
CA ARG A 450 -2.84 -28.92 -0.04
C ARG A 450 -1.80 -27.86 -0.46
N LEU A 451 -1.78 -26.71 0.20
CA LEU A 451 -0.77 -25.67 -0.02
C LEU A 451 0.65 -26.17 0.28
N LYS A 452 0.85 -26.95 1.35
CA LYS A 452 2.16 -27.56 1.66
C LYS A 452 2.68 -28.43 0.51
N GLN A 453 1.79 -29.17 -0.16
CA GLN A 453 2.16 -29.99 -1.30
C GLN A 453 2.59 -29.13 -2.50
N LEU A 454 1.82 -28.08 -2.83
CA LEU A 454 2.11 -27.19 -3.95
C LEU A 454 3.37 -26.32 -3.72
N ARG A 455 3.61 -25.87 -2.48
CA ARG A 455 4.79 -25.08 -2.06
C ARG A 455 6.12 -25.79 -2.32
N ALA A 456 6.11 -27.09 -2.53
CA ALA A 456 7.32 -27.86 -2.74
C ALA A 456 7.87 -27.70 -4.17
N ASP A 457 7.04 -27.34 -5.15
CA ASP A 457 7.40 -27.37 -6.58
C ASP A 457 7.12 -26.04 -7.31
N VAL A 458 6.40 -25.12 -6.67
CA VAL A 458 5.90 -23.86 -7.28
C VAL A 458 6.35 -22.66 -6.44
N HIS A 459 6.60 -21.52 -7.07
CA HIS A 459 6.84 -20.26 -6.34
C HIS A 459 5.57 -19.83 -5.60
N VAL A 460 5.70 -19.49 -4.32
CA VAL A 460 4.56 -19.07 -3.48
C VAL A 460 4.79 -17.69 -2.91
N LEU A 461 3.87 -16.77 -3.19
CA LEU A 461 3.83 -15.43 -2.64
C LEU A 461 2.61 -15.32 -1.71
N THR A 462 2.83 -15.06 -0.43
CA THR A 462 1.74 -14.82 0.52
C THR A 462 1.67 -13.35 0.89
N LEU A 463 0.48 -12.77 0.82
CA LEU A 463 0.19 -11.38 1.16
C LEU A 463 -0.67 -11.34 2.42
N THR A 464 -0.36 -10.46 3.37
CA THR A 464 -1.23 -10.26 4.54
C THR A 464 -1.18 -8.83 5.07
N ALA A 465 -2.31 -8.34 5.55
CA ALA A 465 -2.39 -7.09 6.31
C ALA A 465 -1.85 -7.21 7.73
N THR A 466 -2.04 -8.36 8.36
CA THR A 466 -1.71 -8.59 9.76
C THR A 466 -0.78 -9.79 9.86
N PRO A 467 0.50 -9.62 10.21
CA PRO A 467 1.38 -10.76 10.38
C PRO A 467 0.87 -11.54 11.60
N ILE A 468 0.41 -12.78 11.39
CA ILE A 468 0.06 -13.68 12.49
C ILE A 468 1.33 -13.80 13.35
N PRO A 469 1.30 -13.59 14.69
CA PRO A 469 2.51 -13.60 15.52
C PRO A 469 3.37 -14.84 15.32
N ARG A 470 2.72 -16.00 15.10
CA ARG A 470 3.40 -17.26 14.77
C ARG A 470 4.07 -17.25 13.39
N THR A 471 3.44 -16.69 12.35
CA THR A 471 4.04 -16.58 11.01
C THR A 471 5.17 -15.54 10.99
N LEU A 472 5.04 -14.46 11.75
CA LEU A 472 6.12 -13.49 11.99
C LEU A 472 7.30 -14.18 12.67
N GLN A 473 7.07 -14.98 13.70
CA GLN A 473 8.12 -15.73 14.40
C GLN A 473 8.88 -16.70 13.47
N LEU A 474 8.21 -17.31 12.48
CA LEU A 474 8.82 -18.20 11.49
C LEU A 474 9.65 -17.47 10.43
N ALA A 475 9.17 -16.30 10.01
CA ALA A 475 9.93 -15.41 9.16
C ALA A 475 11.20 -14.92 9.87
N LEU A 476 11.06 -14.50 11.14
CA LEU A 476 12.16 -14.03 11.96
C LEU A 476 13.21 -15.12 12.29
N SER A 477 12.86 -16.40 12.18
CA SER A 477 13.82 -17.50 12.32
C SER A 477 14.58 -17.86 11.04
N GLY A 478 14.37 -17.13 9.93
CA GLY A 478 15.07 -17.34 8.65
C GLY A 478 14.61 -18.58 7.85
N VAL A 479 13.52 -19.22 8.28
CA VAL A 479 12.94 -20.39 7.59
C VAL A 479 12.06 -19.94 6.42
N ARG A 480 11.49 -18.74 6.51
CA ARG A 480 10.61 -18.15 5.51
C ARG A 480 11.07 -16.72 5.23
N GLU A 481 11.14 -16.36 3.96
CA GLU A 481 11.52 -15.01 3.58
C GLU A 481 10.38 -14.02 3.86
N LEU A 482 10.72 -12.83 4.35
CA LEU A 482 9.76 -11.80 4.76
C LEU A 482 10.16 -10.45 4.19
N SER A 483 9.20 -9.81 3.53
CA SER A 483 9.28 -8.40 3.16
C SER A 483 8.22 -7.62 3.93
N LEU A 484 8.64 -6.56 4.61
CA LEU A 484 7.78 -5.67 5.37
C LEU A 484 7.56 -4.38 4.58
N ILE A 485 6.31 -4.06 4.30
CA ILE A 485 5.89 -2.76 3.80
C ILE A 485 5.30 -2.02 5.00
N ALA A 486 6.08 -1.15 5.63
CA ALA A 486 5.68 -0.39 6.81
C ALA A 486 5.33 1.06 6.47
N THR A 487 5.90 1.57 5.38
CA THR A 487 5.69 2.95 4.93
C THR A 487 4.34 3.04 4.20
N PRO A 488 3.34 3.77 4.75
CA PRO A 488 2.10 4.04 4.03
C PRO A 488 2.41 4.80 2.74
N PRO A 489 1.61 4.61 1.67
CA PRO A 489 1.62 5.54 0.55
C PRO A 489 1.39 6.97 1.08
N VAL A 490 2.02 7.95 0.45
CA VAL A 490 2.03 9.40 0.84
C VAL A 490 0.62 9.95 1.11
N ASP A 491 -0.37 9.26 0.57
CA ASP A 491 -1.76 9.64 0.44
C ASP A 491 -2.64 9.27 1.60
N ARG A 492 -2.17 8.32 2.41
CA ARG A 492 -2.95 7.75 3.49
C ARG A 492 -2.76 8.59 4.74
N LEU A 493 -3.73 9.45 5.00
CA LEU A 493 -3.84 10.08 6.31
C LEU A 493 -4.22 9.02 7.35
N ALA A 494 -3.57 9.05 8.50
CA ALA A 494 -3.93 8.19 9.61
C ALA A 494 -5.40 8.41 9.99
N VAL A 495 -6.13 7.31 10.20
CA VAL A 495 -7.50 7.37 10.70
C VAL A 495 -7.48 7.96 12.10
N ARG A 496 -8.20 9.08 12.30
CA ARG A 496 -8.35 9.68 13.62
C ARG A 496 -9.40 8.89 14.40
N THR A 497 -8.95 8.12 15.38
CA THR A 497 -9.81 7.30 16.24
C THR A 497 -10.14 8.06 17.53
N TYR A 498 -11.42 8.13 17.87
CA TYR A 498 -11.91 8.72 19.12
C TYR A 498 -12.61 7.62 19.94
N VAL A 499 -12.28 7.54 21.23
CA VAL A 499 -12.99 6.67 22.18
C VAL A 499 -13.74 7.58 23.14
N MET A 500 -15.07 7.53 23.12
CA MET A 500 -15.92 8.41 23.91
C MET A 500 -17.26 7.75 24.26
N PRO A 501 -17.97 8.23 25.30
CA PRO A 501 -19.35 7.81 25.56
C PRO A 501 -20.26 8.08 24.36
N PHE A 502 -21.34 7.31 24.25
CA PHE A 502 -22.31 7.48 23.18
C PHE A 502 -22.98 8.87 23.23
N ASP A 503 -22.79 9.67 22.18
CA ASP A 503 -23.40 10.99 22.00
C ASP A 503 -24.14 11.04 20.63
N PRO A 504 -25.49 11.15 20.63
CA PRO A 504 -26.27 11.23 19.40
C PRO A 504 -25.92 12.41 18.47
N MET A 505 -25.46 13.54 19.01
CA MET A 505 -25.09 14.72 18.21
C MET A 505 -23.77 14.50 17.48
N VAL A 506 -22.78 13.94 18.16
CA VAL A 506 -21.49 13.59 17.54
C VAL A 506 -21.69 12.52 16.47
N LEU A 507 -22.52 11.51 16.73
CA LEU A 507 -22.85 10.50 15.73
C LEU A 507 -23.55 11.12 14.51
N ARG A 508 -24.54 11.99 14.72
CA ARG A 508 -25.23 12.69 13.64
C ARG A 508 -24.28 13.56 12.83
N GLU A 509 -23.39 14.32 13.47
CA GLU A 509 -22.41 15.15 12.76
C GLU A 509 -21.42 14.30 11.97
N ALA A 510 -20.95 13.18 12.54
CA ALA A 510 -20.08 12.23 11.84
C ALA A 510 -20.78 11.63 10.60
N LEU A 511 -22.02 11.17 10.73
CA LEU A 511 -22.81 10.62 9.62
C LEU A 511 -23.12 11.67 8.55
N LEU A 512 -23.51 12.89 8.96
CA LEU A 512 -23.77 13.97 8.01
C LEU A 512 -22.49 14.38 7.28
N ARG A 513 -21.36 14.47 8.00
CA ARG A 513 -20.06 14.77 7.40
C ARG A 513 -19.65 13.71 6.38
N GLU A 514 -19.88 12.43 6.68
CA GLU A 514 -19.64 11.31 5.75
C GLU A 514 -20.53 11.44 4.50
N ARG A 515 -21.83 11.65 4.71
CA ARG A 515 -22.79 11.79 3.62
C ARG A 515 -22.51 13.01 2.73
N PHE A 516 -22.15 14.16 3.32
CA PHE A 516 -21.84 15.38 2.58
C PHE A 516 -20.58 15.24 1.72
N ARG A 517 -19.65 14.34 2.08
CA ARG A 517 -18.50 14.00 1.24
C ARG A 517 -18.75 12.84 0.27
N GLY A 518 -19.98 12.31 0.22
CA GLY A 518 -20.37 11.21 -0.67
C GLY A 518 -19.87 9.82 -0.25
N GLY A 519 -19.56 9.64 1.04
CA GLY A 519 -19.14 8.34 1.61
C GLY A 519 -20.27 7.50 2.16
#